data_AF-A0A1G9DSR3-F1
#
_entry.id   AF-A0A1G9DSR3-F1
#
_cell.length_a   1.000
_cell.length_b   1.000
_cell.length_c   1.000
_cell.angle_alpha   90.00
_cell.angle_beta   90.00
_cell.angle_gamma   90.00
#
_symmetry.space_group_name_H-M   'P 1'
#
loop_
_entity.id
_entity.type
_entity.pdbx_description
1 polymer ?
#
loop_
_entity_poly.entity_id
_entity_poly.type
_entity_poly.pdbx_seq_one_letter_code
_entity_poly.pdbx_strand_id
1 'polypeptide(L)'
;MKEWHSDRVMELLKENLVLKESLQKRETFIRRTFGRYLTDEVLEELLNDSNGLRIGGERREVTILISDIRQSTELSEKMDPVSFFRMLNHYFEEMIEIINAWRGNILDFVGDSIVAVFGAPKPNELSARDATACAVAMQRRMKAVNEWNLSQEYPEISMGIGIHTGEAILGNIGSMTRAKYDMIGRNVNLASRIQGFTKAGQILVSDETLNAAGSLVVENEAGAMLVSPKGIQNDVRLHDIVGFGDKLL
;
A
#
# COMPACT_ATOMS: atom_id res chain seq x y z
N MET A 1 7.04 52.75 34.25
CA MET A 1 7.58 52.44 32.90
C MET A 1 7.99 50.96 32.73
N LYS A 2 8.55 50.29 33.76
CA LYS A 2 8.87 48.85 33.75
C LYS A 2 7.64 47.91 33.82
N GLU A 3 6.62 48.23 34.62
CA GLU A 3 5.39 47.41 34.74
C GLU A 3 4.58 47.34 33.43
N TRP A 4 4.43 48.46 32.73
CA TRP A 4 3.72 48.52 31.45
C TRP A 4 4.34 47.63 30.35
N HIS A 5 5.67 47.46 30.36
CA HIS A 5 6.35 46.53 29.46
C HIS A 5 6.10 45.06 29.85
N SER A 6 5.97 44.78 31.15
CA SER A 6 5.69 43.42 31.65
C SER A 6 4.27 42.97 31.27
N ASP A 7 3.28 43.83 31.43
CA ASP A 7 1.88 43.51 31.09
C ASP A 7 1.71 43.25 29.59
N ARG A 8 2.37 44.06 28.75
CA ARG A 8 2.35 43.88 27.29
C ARG A 8 3.03 42.59 26.84
N VAL A 9 4.14 42.20 27.49
CA VAL A 9 4.81 40.91 27.24
C VAL A 9 3.92 39.75 27.66
N MET A 10 3.25 39.82 28.81
CA MET A 10 2.35 38.77 29.27
C MET A 10 1.11 38.62 28.39
N GLU A 11 0.59 39.73 27.86
CA GLU A 11 -0.51 39.72 26.88
C GLU A 11 -0.07 39.04 25.57
N LEU A 12 1.09 39.41 25.01
CA LEU A 12 1.65 38.79 23.81
C LEU A 12 1.96 37.29 23.98
N LEU A 13 2.40 36.87 25.18
CA LEU A 13 2.62 35.45 25.50
C LEU A 13 1.31 34.67 25.54
N LYS A 14 0.25 35.24 26.10
CA LYS A 14 -1.09 34.64 26.10
C LYS A 14 -1.64 34.52 24.67
N GLU A 15 -1.51 35.57 23.86
CA GLU A 15 -1.91 35.54 22.45
C GLU A 15 -1.13 34.48 21.66
N ASN A 16 0.20 34.39 21.84
CA ASN A 16 1.03 33.36 21.22
C ASN A 16 0.62 31.94 21.64
N LEU A 17 0.29 31.74 22.92
CA LEU A 17 -0.14 30.44 23.42
C LEU A 17 -1.46 30.02 22.79
N VAL A 18 -2.45 30.93 22.72
CA VAL A 18 -3.74 30.67 22.07
C VAL A 18 -3.57 30.38 20.58
N LEU A 19 -2.70 31.14 19.88
CA LEU A 19 -2.37 30.89 18.48
C LEU A 19 -1.72 29.51 18.30
N LYS A 20 -0.77 29.15 19.16
CA LYS A 20 -0.08 27.85 19.10
C LYS A 20 -1.06 26.69 19.33
N GLU A 21 -1.96 26.81 20.31
CA GLU A 21 -3.02 25.81 20.55
C GLU A 21 -3.98 25.70 19.36
N SER A 22 -4.37 26.83 18.76
CA SER A 22 -5.24 26.85 17.59
C SER A 22 -4.59 26.18 16.38
N LEU A 23 -3.31 26.46 16.13
CA LEU A 23 -2.52 25.83 15.07
C LEU A 23 -2.38 24.32 15.29
N GLN A 24 -2.08 23.87 16.51
CA GLN A 24 -1.99 22.44 16.85
C GLN A 24 -3.34 21.73 16.66
N LYS A 25 -4.45 22.34 17.10
CA LYS A 25 -5.79 21.79 16.87
C LYS A 25 -6.10 21.65 15.38
N ARG A 26 -5.71 22.66 14.58
CA ARG A 26 -5.91 22.64 13.13
C ARG A 26 -5.04 21.61 12.44
N GLU A 27 -3.78 21.48 12.81
CA GLU A 27 -2.88 20.45 12.27
C GLU A 27 -3.41 19.04 12.61
N THR A 28 -3.80 18.82 13.87
CA THR A 28 -4.40 17.53 14.30
C THR A 28 -5.67 17.22 13.53
N PHE A 29 -6.52 18.23 13.29
CA PHE A 29 -7.75 18.07 12.50
C PHE A 29 -7.43 17.71 11.04
N ILE A 30 -6.47 18.39 10.41
CA ILE A 30 -6.02 18.09 9.04
C ILE A 30 -5.49 16.66 8.98
N ARG A 31 -4.59 16.27 9.89
CA ARG A 31 -4.05 14.91 9.94
C ARG A 31 -5.12 13.84 10.11
N ARG A 32 -6.06 14.05 11.04
CA ARG A 32 -7.18 13.13 11.25
C ARG A 32 -8.11 13.02 10.04
N THR A 33 -8.33 14.13 9.33
CA THR A 33 -9.27 14.19 8.20
C THR A 33 -8.66 13.54 6.97
N PHE A 34 -7.42 13.88 6.63
CA PHE A 34 -6.75 13.40 5.43
C PHE A 34 -6.03 12.06 5.62
N GLY A 35 -5.66 11.68 6.85
CA GLY A 35 -5.06 10.38 7.16
C GLY A 35 -5.99 9.17 6.92
N ARG A 36 -7.28 9.41 6.67
CA ARG A 36 -8.22 8.38 6.17
C ARG A 36 -8.12 8.14 4.67
N TYR A 37 -7.47 9.03 3.95
CA TYR A 37 -7.38 9.04 2.48
C TYR A 37 -5.93 8.96 1.98
N LEU A 38 -4.96 9.28 2.83
CA LEU A 38 -3.54 9.30 2.52
C LEU A 38 -2.77 8.59 3.64
N THR A 39 -1.65 7.95 3.30
CA THR A 39 -0.74 7.42 4.32
C THR A 39 -0.10 8.57 5.09
N ASP A 40 0.34 8.32 6.32
CA ASP A 40 1.03 9.32 7.14
C ASP A 40 2.28 9.85 6.44
N GLU A 41 2.98 8.99 5.69
CA GLU A 41 4.18 9.40 4.95
C GLU A 41 3.85 10.36 3.79
N VAL A 42 2.80 10.07 3.01
CA VAL A 42 2.34 10.97 1.93
C VAL A 42 1.84 12.28 2.53
N LEU A 43 1.10 12.22 3.64
CA LEU A 43 0.61 13.42 4.31
C LEU A 43 1.77 14.27 4.88
N GLU A 44 2.80 13.66 5.46
CA GLU A 44 4.00 14.36 5.91
C GLU A 44 4.73 15.04 4.76
N GLU A 45 4.87 14.39 3.61
CA GLU A 45 5.46 14.98 2.41
C GLU A 45 4.66 16.20 1.93
N LEU A 46 3.32 16.08 1.89
CA LEU A 46 2.42 17.18 1.48
C LEU A 46 2.42 18.37 2.45
N LEU A 47 2.55 18.11 3.76
CA LEU A 47 2.47 19.17 4.78
C LEU A 47 3.82 19.86 5.04
N ASN A 48 4.93 19.14 4.87
CA ASN A 48 6.27 19.65 5.21
C ASN A 48 7.05 20.20 4.01
N ASP A 49 6.69 19.83 2.78
CA ASP A 49 7.31 20.39 1.57
C ASP A 49 6.41 21.44 0.92
N SER A 50 6.93 22.66 0.76
CA SER A 50 6.31 23.73 -0.03
C SER A 50 6.01 23.34 -1.50
N ASN A 51 6.70 22.32 -2.02
CA ASN A 51 6.47 21.72 -3.34
C ASN A 51 5.67 20.41 -3.28
N GLY A 52 5.20 19.96 -2.11
CA GLY A 52 4.53 18.67 -1.95
C GLY A 52 3.30 18.50 -2.84
N LEU A 53 2.64 19.59 -3.26
CA LEU A 53 1.51 19.57 -4.19
C LEU A 53 1.89 19.77 -5.67
N ARG A 54 3.19 19.90 -5.98
CA ARG A 54 3.66 20.11 -7.35
C ARG A 54 3.39 18.87 -8.17
N ILE A 55 2.74 19.06 -9.32
CA ILE A 55 2.60 18.00 -10.34
C ILE A 55 3.98 17.64 -10.89
N GLY A 56 4.23 16.35 -10.99
CA GLY A 56 5.51 15.80 -11.36
C GLY A 56 5.84 14.58 -10.53
N GLY A 57 6.94 13.93 -10.86
CA GLY A 57 7.41 12.78 -10.12
C GLY A 57 8.89 12.55 -10.34
N GLU A 58 9.46 11.75 -9.47
CA GLU A 58 10.85 11.33 -9.55
C GLU A 58 10.95 9.86 -9.93
N ARG A 59 12.02 9.55 -10.65
CA ARG A 59 12.37 8.16 -10.98
C ARG A 59 12.98 7.54 -9.74
N ARG A 60 12.41 6.42 -9.30
CA ARG A 60 12.88 5.68 -8.14
C ARG A 60 12.72 4.18 -8.37
N GLU A 61 13.68 3.40 -7.88
CA GLU A 61 13.49 1.96 -7.74
C GLU A 61 12.58 1.67 -6.54
N VAL A 62 11.51 0.92 -6.77
CA VAL A 62 10.53 0.56 -5.76
C VAL A 62 10.14 -0.89 -5.90
N THR A 63 9.56 -1.45 -4.84
CA THR A 63 8.87 -2.75 -4.92
C THR A 63 7.36 -2.53 -4.91
N ILE A 64 6.69 -3.08 -5.91
CA ILE A 64 5.27 -2.94 -6.16
C ILE A 64 4.60 -4.23 -5.75
N LEU A 65 3.59 -4.15 -4.89
CA LEU A 65 2.72 -5.26 -4.51
C LEU A 65 1.31 -4.96 -5.01
N ILE A 66 0.74 -5.89 -5.77
CA ILE A 66 -0.66 -5.83 -6.17
C ILE A 66 -1.33 -7.12 -5.70
N SER A 67 -2.43 -6.97 -4.96
CA SER A 67 -3.29 -8.07 -4.57
C SER A 67 -4.71 -7.88 -5.10
N ASP A 68 -5.45 -8.97 -5.27
CA ASP A 68 -6.83 -8.92 -5.77
C ASP A 68 -7.58 -10.20 -5.40
N ILE A 69 -8.86 -10.10 -5.06
CA ILE A 69 -9.68 -11.24 -4.61
C ILE A 69 -9.99 -12.13 -5.81
N ARG A 70 -9.77 -13.44 -5.70
CA ARG A 70 -10.11 -14.36 -6.77
C ARG A 70 -11.63 -14.48 -6.88
N GLN A 71 -12.13 -14.44 -8.11
CA GLN A 71 -13.54 -14.59 -8.43
C GLN A 71 -14.44 -13.51 -7.80
N SER A 72 -13.89 -12.31 -7.52
CA SER A 72 -14.63 -11.19 -6.94
C SER A 72 -15.83 -10.75 -7.79
N THR A 73 -15.70 -10.74 -9.11
CA THR A 73 -16.81 -10.43 -10.03
C THR A 73 -17.99 -11.39 -9.84
N GLU A 74 -17.74 -12.70 -9.92
CA GLU A 74 -18.78 -13.72 -9.73
C GLU A 74 -19.40 -13.65 -8.33
N LEU A 75 -18.59 -13.28 -7.34
CA LEU A 75 -19.05 -13.12 -5.97
C LEU A 75 -19.97 -11.90 -5.81
N SER A 76 -19.62 -10.77 -6.42
CA SER A 76 -20.40 -9.53 -6.41
C SER A 76 -21.76 -9.67 -7.10
N GLU A 77 -21.88 -10.58 -8.08
CA GLU A 77 -23.15 -10.87 -8.76
C GLU A 77 -24.09 -11.75 -7.91
N LYS A 78 -23.54 -12.56 -7.01
CA LYS A 78 -24.31 -13.51 -6.18
C LYS A 78 -24.68 -12.96 -4.81
N MET A 79 -23.86 -12.05 -4.27
CA MET A 79 -24.08 -11.44 -2.96
C MET A 79 -24.98 -10.20 -3.07
N ASP A 80 -25.71 -9.93 -1.99
CA ASP A 80 -26.31 -8.61 -1.81
C ASP A 80 -25.23 -7.51 -1.81
N PRO A 81 -25.40 -6.40 -2.54
CA PRO A 81 -24.38 -5.36 -2.67
C PRO A 81 -23.91 -4.76 -1.34
N VAL A 82 -24.81 -4.62 -0.35
CA VAL A 82 -24.46 -4.07 0.97
C VAL A 82 -23.61 -5.07 1.75
N SER A 83 -23.95 -6.36 1.65
CA SER A 83 -23.17 -7.45 2.25
C SER A 83 -21.79 -7.58 1.62
N PHE A 84 -21.71 -7.54 0.28
CA PHE A 84 -20.44 -7.54 -0.45
C PHE A 84 -19.56 -6.36 -0.04
N PHE A 85 -20.14 -5.15 0.05
CA PHE A 85 -19.40 -3.96 0.48
C PHE A 85 -18.88 -4.07 1.93
N ARG A 86 -19.65 -4.67 2.84
CA ARG A 86 -19.20 -4.89 4.23
C ARG A 86 -18.05 -5.90 4.29
N MET A 87 -18.18 -7.01 3.58
CA MET A 87 -17.13 -8.03 3.46
C MET A 87 -15.84 -7.43 2.88
N LEU A 88 -15.96 -6.64 1.81
CA LEU A 88 -14.82 -6.00 1.16
C LEU A 88 -14.12 -5.00 2.09
N ASN A 89 -14.86 -4.19 2.84
CA ASN A 89 -14.26 -3.25 3.80
C ASN A 89 -13.55 -3.97 4.95
N HIS A 90 -14.09 -5.09 5.44
CA HIS A 90 -13.40 -5.89 6.46
C HIS A 90 -12.10 -6.49 5.91
N TYR A 91 -12.12 -7.04 4.69
CA TYR A 91 -10.90 -7.50 4.02
C TYR A 91 -9.87 -6.36 3.89
N PHE A 92 -10.28 -5.17 3.44
CA PHE A 92 -9.37 -4.04 3.32
C PHE A 92 -8.79 -3.62 4.67
N GLU A 93 -9.60 -3.54 5.73
CA GLU A 93 -9.13 -3.21 7.07
C GLU A 93 -8.00 -4.15 7.53
N GLU A 94 -8.20 -5.46 7.39
CA GLU A 94 -7.23 -6.49 7.75
C GLU A 94 -5.94 -6.41 6.89
N MET A 95 -6.05 -6.13 5.60
CA MET A 95 -4.89 -6.00 4.71
C MET A 95 -4.13 -4.69 4.94
N ILE A 96 -4.83 -3.58 5.17
CA ILE A 96 -4.25 -2.25 5.44
C ILE A 96 -3.37 -2.33 6.70
N GLU A 97 -3.86 -2.97 7.76
CA GLU A 97 -3.10 -3.15 9.00
C GLU A 97 -1.75 -3.83 8.73
N ILE A 98 -1.75 -4.90 7.92
CA ILE A 98 -0.54 -5.66 7.60
C ILE A 98 0.41 -4.87 6.71
N ILE A 99 -0.10 -4.22 5.66
CA ILE A 99 0.72 -3.42 4.75
C ILE A 99 1.44 -2.30 5.52
N ASN A 100 0.72 -1.61 6.41
CA ASN A 100 1.30 -0.59 7.27
C ASN A 100 2.35 -1.15 8.23
N ALA A 101 2.10 -2.32 8.84
CA ALA A 101 3.06 -2.98 9.73
C ALA A 101 4.37 -3.38 9.04
N TRP A 102 4.33 -3.56 7.71
CA TRP A 102 5.51 -3.85 6.88
C TRP A 102 6.01 -2.64 6.09
N ARG A 103 5.65 -1.40 6.47
CA ARG A 103 6.15 -0.16 5.85
C ARG A 103 5.80 -0.03 4.36
N GLY A 104 4.69 -0.64 3.95
CA GLY A 104 4.12 -0.43 2.63
C GLY A 104 3.21 0.80 2.61
N ASN A 105 3.19 1.50 1.49
CA ASN A 105 2.29 2.62 1.24
C ASN A 105 1.22 2.20 0.22
N ILE A 106 -0.05 2.31 0.61
CA ILE A 106 -1.18 2.00 -0.30
C ILE A 106 -1.41 3.21 -1.19
N LEU A 107 -1.34 2.99 -2.50
CA LEU A 107 -1.55 4.04 -3.50
C LEU A 107 -3.00 4.10 -3.97
N ASP A 108 -3.66 2.95 -4.09
CA ASP A 108 -5.04 2.90 -4.55
C ASP A 108 -5.74 1.59 -4.20
N PHE A 109 -7.07 1.67 -4.22
CA PHE A 109 -7.94 0.51 -4.33
C PHE A 109 -8.61 0.54 -5.70
N VAL A 110 -8.35 -0.48 -6.52
CA VAL A 110 -8.91 -0.57 -7.88
C VAL A 110 -9.94 -1.71 -7.89
N GLY A 111 -11.20 -1.38 -7.59
CA GLY A 111 -12.20 -2.40 -7.31
C GLY A 111 -11.88 -3.11 -5.99
N ASP A 112 -11.65 -4.41 -6.04
CA ASP A 112 -11.17 -5.24 -4.92
C ASP A 112 -9.64 -5.41 -4.88
N SER A 113 -8.93 -4.85 -5.88
CA SER A 113 -7.47 -4.85 -5.88
C SER A 113 -6.90 -3.86 -4.87
N ILE A 114 -5.80 -4.24 -4.21
CA ILE A 114 -4.94 -3.33 -3.43
C ILE A 114 -3.66 -3.09 -4.22
N VAL A 115 -3.30 -1.81 -4.45
CA VAL A 115 -2.02 -1.41 -5.05
C VAL A 115 -1.17 -0.74 -3.99
N ALA A 116 -0.06 -1.38 -3.63
CA ALA A 116 0.88 -0.89 -2.63
C ALA A 116 2.29 -0.76 -3.19
N VAL A 117 3.05 0.18 -2.64
CA VAL A 117 4.45 0.43 -2.98
C VAL A 117 5.32 0.43 -1.73
N PHE A 118 6.50 -0.15 -1.84
CA PHE A 118 7.52 -0.19 -0.80
C PHE A 118 8.75 0.56 -1.32
N GLY A 119 9.35 1.39 -0.45
CA GLY A 119 10.46 2.28 -0.83
C GLY A 119 10.03 3.65 -1.37
N ALA A 120 8.74 4.00 -1.25
CA ALA A 120 8.21 5.34 -1.50
C ALA A 120 7.01 5.62 -0.58
N PRO A 121 6.77 6.90 -0.18
CA PRO A 121 7.54 8.10 -0.55
C PRO A 121 8.89 8.22 0.17
N LYS A 122 9.11 7.48 1.25
CA LYS A 122 10.43 7.40 1.91
C LYS A 122 11.22 6.21 1.35
N PRO A 123 12.54 6.37 1.05
CA PRO A 123 13.38 5.27 0.61
C PRO A 123 13.44 4.14 1.65
N ASN A 124 13.45 2.90 1.18
CA ASN A 124 13.59 1.71 2.01
C ASN A 124 14.45 0.69 1.27
N GLU A 125 15.68 0.46 1.73
CA GLU A 125 16.59 -0.53 1.15
C GLU A 125 16.10 -1.97 1.31
N LEU A 126 15.16 -2.20 2.23
CA LEU A 126 14.52 -3.50 2.47
C LEU A 126 13.17 -3.62 1.78
N SER A 127 12.85 -2.78 0.79
CA SER A 127 11.56 -2.73 0.11
C SER A 127 11.10 -4.10 -0.42
N ALA A 128 11.99 -4.82 -1.12
CA ALA A 128 11.69 -6.14 -1.66
C ALA A 128 11.44 -7.17 -0.55
N ARG A 129 12.28 -7.16 0.49
CA ARG A 129 12.16 -8.04 1.66
C ARG A 129 10.84 -7.80 2.38
N ASP A 130 10.51 -6.55 2.65
CA ASP A 130 9.29 -6.15 3.35
C ASP A 130 8.04 -6.48 2.54
N ALA A 131 8.05 -6.21 1.24
CA ALA A 131 6.92 -6.55 0.37
C ALA A 131 6.66 -8.06 0.34
N THR A 132 7.70 -8.89 0.23
CA THR A 132 7.55 -10.35 0.25
C THR A 132 7.07 -10.85 1.61
N ALA A 133 7.63 -10.35 2.72
CA ALA A 133 7.18 -10.70 4.05
C ALA A 133 5.74 -10.24 4.34
N CYS A 134 5.37 -9.05 3.84
CA CYS A 134 4.02 -8.52 3.88
C CYS A 134 3.04 -9.44 3.15
N ALA A 135 3.37 -9.85 1.92
CA ALA A 135 2.52 -10.74 1.13
C ALA A 135 2.26 -12.08 1.84
N VAL A 136 3.29 -12.68 2.44
CA VAL A 136 3.15 -13.89 3.26
C VAL A 136 2.25 -13.65 4.47
N ALA A 137 2.41 -12.52 5.16
CA ALA A 137 1.56 -12.15 6.28
C ALA A 137 0.09 -11.92 5.87
N MET A 138 -0.15 -11.27 4.73
CA MET A 138 -1.48 -11.04 4.17
C MET A 138 -2.17 -12.37 3.82
N GLN A 139 -1.49 -13.29 3.14
CA GLN A 139 -2.05 -14.62 2.86
C GLN A 139 -2.40 -15.38 4.13
N ARG A 140 -1.54 -15.33 5.17
CA ARG A 140 -1.84 -15.97 6.46
C ARG A 140 -3.04 -15.34 7.17
N ARG A 141 -3.24 -14.02 7.04
CA ARG A 141 -4.39 -13.31 7.64
C ARG A 141 -5.72 -13.70 7.01
N MET A 142 -5.73 -14.22 5.77
CA MET A 142 -6.95 -14.70 5.11
C MET A 142 -7.71 -15.73 5.94
N LYS A 143 -7.03 -16.50 6.80
CA LYS A 143 -7.71 -17.41 7.73
C LYS A 143 -8.66 -16.64 8.68
N ALA A 144 -8.19 -15.58 9.32
CA ALA A 144 -9.00 -14.77 10.22
C ALA A 144 -10.11 -14.01 9.46
N VAL A 145 -9.80 -13.50 8.27
CA VAL A 145 -10.80 -12.86 7.38
C VAL A 145 -11.93 -13.84 7.06
N ASN A 146 -11.60 -15.08 6.71
CA ASN A 146 -12.60 -16.08 6.38
C ASN A 146 -13.36 -16.60 7.61
N GLU A 147 -12.72 -16.71 8.78
CA GLU A 147 -13.41 -16.99 10.05
C GLU A 147 -14.47 -15.90 10.36
N TRP A 148 -14.13 -14.63 10.13
CA TRP A 148 -15.09 -13.54 10.26
C TRP A 148 -16.18 -13.60 9.19
N ASN A 149 -15.85 -13.84 7.92
CA ASN A 149 -16.84 -13.96 6.84
C ASN A 149 -17.87 -15.04 7.16
N LEU A 150 -17.41 -16.22 7.59
CA LEU A 150 -18.30 -17.33 7.97
C LEU A 150 -19.20 -16.96 9.15
N SER A 151 -18.70 -16.18 10.13
CA SER A 151 -19.53 -15.67 11.25
C SER A 151 -20.63 -14.70 10.81
N GLN A 152 -20.45 -14.06 9.65
CA GLN A 152 -21.42 -13.15 9.03
C GLN A 152 -22.29 -13.83 7.96
N GLU A 153 -22.18 -15.16 7.81
CA GLU A 153 -22.82 -15.94 6.74
C GLU A 153 -22.38 -15.52 5.32
N TYR A 154 -21.18 -14.93 5.20
CA TYR A 154 -20.53 -14.63 3.93
C TYR A 154 -19.66 -15.82 3.49
N PRO A 155 -19.46 -16.00 2.16
CA PRO A 155 -18.59 -17.05 1.67
C PRO A 155 -17.12 -16.74 1.98
N GLU A 156 -16.31 -17.79 2.00
CA GLU A 156 -14.86 -17.66 2.04
C GLU A 156 -14.35 -17.01 0.75
N ILE A 157 -13.32 -16.20 0.89
CA ILE A 157 -12.62 -15.57 -0.22
C ILE A 157 -11.17 -16.01 -0.25
N SER A 158 -10.54 -15.88 -1.41
CA SER A 158 -9.11 -16.12 -1.59
C SER A 158 -8.49 -14.96 -2.36
N MET A 159 -7.19 -14.78 -2.22
CA MET A 159 -6.45 -13.67 -2.82
C MET A 159 -5.25 -14.22 -3.58
N GLY A 160 -4.90 -13.53 -4.67
CA GLY A 160 -3.61 -13.71 -5.34
C GLY A 160 -2.78 -12.44 -5.24
N ILE A 161 -1.47 -12.58 -5.05
CA ILE A 161 -0.54 -11.45 -4.87
C ILE A 161 0.58 -11.52 -5.90
N GLY A 162 0.81 -10.44 -6.65
CA GLY A 162 1.95 -10.28 -7.54
C GLY A 162 2.90 -9.19 -7.02
N ILE A 163 4.21 -9.45 -7.09
CA ILE A 163 5.24 -8.51 -6.61
C ILE A 163 6.34 -8.34 -7.64
N HIS A 164 6.70 -7.08 -7.91
CA HIS A 164 7.79 -6.74 -8.82
C HIS A 164 8.64 -5.59 -8.29
N THR A 165 9.95 -5.68 -8.45
CA THR A 165 10.91 -4.63 -8.09
C THR A 165 11.51 -4.03 -9.35
N GLY A 166 11.49 -2.71 -9.44
CA GLY A 166 12.11 -1.99 -10.55
C GLY A 166 11.82 -0.50 -10.53
N GLU A 167 12.42 0.22 -11.47
CA GLU A 167 12.21 1.67 -11.59
C GLU A 167 10.77 2.03 -11.99
N ALA A 168 10.21 3.01 -11.29
CA ALA A 168 8.97 3.68 -11.65
C ALA A 168 9.13 5.20 -11.47
N ILE A 169 8.19 5.97 -12.04
CA ILE A 169 8.07 7.40 -11.74
C ILE A 169 6.96 7.55 -10.71
N LEU A 170 7.27 8.11 -9.54
CA LEU A 170 6.31 8.35 -8.46
C LEU A 170 6.15 9.83 -8.19
N GLY A 171 4.91 10.26 -7.95
CA GLY A 171 4.60 11.63 -7.55
C GLY A 171 3.15 11.99 -7.82
N ASN A 172 2.88 13.30 -7.84
CA ASN A 172 1.52 13.80 -8.05
C ASN A 172 1.16 13.83 -9.54
N ILE A 173 0.11 13.09 -9.89
CA ILE A 173 -0.47 13.05 -11.22
C ILE A 173 -1.84 13.74 -11.20
N GLY A 174 -2.09 14.61 -12.18
CA GLY A 174 -3.36 15.33 -12.32
C GLY A 174 -3.18 16.81 -12.63
N SER A 175 -4.03 17.64 -12.03
CA SER A 175 -4.03 19.10 -12.17
C SER A 175 -3.84 19.79 -10.82
N MET A 176 -3.66 21.10 -10.83
CA MET A 176 -3.57 21.92 -9.61
C MET A 176 -4.80 21.82 -8.70
N THR A 177 -5.98 21.48 -9.25
CA THR A 177 -7.23 21.37 -8.50
C THR A 177 -7.56 19.94 -8.10
N ARG A 178 -6.91 18.94 -8.71
CA ARG A 178 -7.11 17.54 -8.41
C ARG A 178 -5.86 16.73 -8.78
N ALA A 179 -5.13 16.33 -7.77
CA ALA A 179 -3.95 15.49 -7.89
C ALA A 179 -4.14 14.20 -7.08
N LYS A 180 -3.45 13.14 -7.51
CA LYS A 180 -3.30 11.90 -6.77
C LYS A 180 -1.81 11.55 -6.74
N TYR A 181 -1.31 11.14 -5.57
CA TYR A 181 0.00 10.52 -5.48
C TYR A 181 -0.07 9.11 -6.07
N ASP A 182 0.66 8.85 -7.13
CA ASP A 182 0.56 7.61 -7.89
C ASP A 182 1.91 7.23 -8.55
N MET A 183 1.98 6.04 -9.13
CA MET A 183 3.12 5.55 -9.86
C MET A 183 2.79 5.23 -11.32
N ILE A 184 3.72 5.54 -12.22
CA ILE A 184 3.64 5.16 -13.63
C ILE A 184 4.93 4.54 -14.11
N GLY A 185 4.82 3.66 -15.09
CA GLY A 185 5.96 3.07 -15.76
C GLY A 185 5.70 1.66 -16.25
N ARG A 186 6.63 1.15 -17.05
CA ARG A 186 6.58 -0.22 -17.58
C ARG A 186 6.53 -1.25 -16.45
N ASN A 187 7.29 -1.04 -15.38
CA ASN A 187 7.40 -1.98 -14.26
C ASN A 187 6.11 -2.03 -13.42
N VAL A 188 5.34 -0.93 -13.36
CA VAL A 188 3.98 -0.92 -12.76
C VAL A 188 3.04 -1.83 -13.54
N ASN A 189 3.07 -1.74 -14.87
CA ASN A 189 2.28 -2.63 -15.72
C ASN A 189 2.72 -4.09 -15.58
N LEU A 190 4.03 -4.35 -15.48
CA LEU A 190 4.54 -5.71 -15.26
C LEU A 190 4.04 -6.28 -13.93
N ALA A 191 4.09 -5.53 -12.84
CA ALA A 191 3.54 -5.96 -11.54
C ALA A 191 2.06 -6.39 -11.65
N SER A 192 1.24 -5.61 -12.37
CA SER A 192 -0.17 -5.93 -12.62
C SER A 192 -0.32 -7.22 -13.43
N ARG A 193 0.55 -7.45 -14.43
CA ARG A 193 0.53 -8.71 -15.20
C ARG A 193 0.95 -9.91 -14.36
N ILE A 194 1.96 -9.76 -13.50
CA ILE A 194 2.40 -10.82 -12.59
C ILE A 194 1.25 -11.21 -11.67
N GLN A 195 0.59 -10.23 -11.06
CA GLN A 195 -0.60 -10.48 -10.24
C GLN A 195 -1.68 -11.23 -11.05
N GLY A 196 -1.91 -10.86 -12.32
CA GLY A 196 -2.86 -11.55 -13.19
C GLY A 196 -2.55 -13.03 -13.46
N PHE A 197 -1.31 -13.50 -13.27
CA PHE A 197 -0.94 -14.93 -13.39
C PHE A 197 -1.16 -15.72 -12.09
N THR A 198 -1.47 -15.05 -10.98
CA THR A 198 -1.64 -15.70 -9.67
C THR A 198 -2.91 -16.55 -9.62
N LYS A 199 -2.82 -17.67 -8.91
CA LYS A 199 -3.97 -18.47 -8.48
C LYS A 199 -4.40 -18.10 -7.06
N ALA A 200 -5.52 -18.67 -6.61
CA ALA A 200 -5.99 -18.55 -5.23
C ALA A 200 -4.90 -18.96 -4.22
N GLY A 201 -4.60 -18.08 -3.26
CA GLY A 201 -3.60 -18.31 -2.22
C GLY A 201 -2.15 -18.13 -2.69
N GLN A 202 -1.91 -17.77 -3.95
CA GLN A 202 -0.57 -17.72 -4.52
C GLN A 202 0.09 -16.36 -4.32
N ILE A 203 1.41 -16.37 -4.17
CA ILE A 203 2.27 -15.18 -4.20
C ILE A 203 3.29 -15.38 -5.32
N LEU A 204 3.24 -14.56 -6.36
CA LEU A 204 4.21 -14.59 -7.44
C LEU A 204 5.13 -13.39 -7.38
N VAL A 205 6.44 -13.64 -7.44
CA VAL A 205 7.48 -12.61 -7.47
C VAL A 205 8.32 -12.73 -8.74
N SER A 206 8.84 -11.62 -9.27
CA SER A 206 9.84 -11.67 -10.36
C SER A 206 11.24 -11.99 -9.83
N ASP A 207 12.16 -12.33 -10.75
CA ASP A 207 13.60 -12.51 -10.45
C ASP A 207 14.18 -11.30 -9.69
N GLU A 208 13.86 -10.08 -10.10
CA GLU A 208 14.35 -8.85 -9.47
C GLU A 208 13.92 -8.76 -8.01
N THR A 209 12.66 -9.07 -7.71
CA THR A 209 12.16 -9.08 -6.34
C THR A 209 12.81 -10.16 -5.52
N LEU A 210 12.91 -11.40 -6.04
CA LEU A 210 13.49 -12.52 -5.31
C LEU A 210 14.96 -12.24 -4.94
N ASN A 211 15.75 -11.75 -5.91
CA ASN A 211 17.15 -11.42 -5.71
C ASN A 211 17.33 -10.30 -4.66
N ALA A 212 16.46 -9.29 -4.66
CA ALA A 212 16.51 -8.17 -3.72
C ALA A 212 15.95 -8.51 -2.32
N ALA A 213 15.00 -9.43 -2.22
CA ALA A 213 14.38 -9.83 -0.94
C ALA A 213 15.31 -10.65 -0.04
N GLY A 214 16.29 -11.34 -0.63
CA GLY A 214 17.34 -12.08 0.06
C GLY A 214 16.92 -13.49 0.53
N SER A 215 17.79 -14.12 1.31
CA SER A 215 17.76 -15.57 1.57
C SER A 215 16.67 -16.07 2.53
N LEU A 216 15.81 -15.19 3.05
CA LEU A 216 14.71 -15.58 3.94
C LEU A 216 13.46 -15.99 3.16
N VAL A 217 13.39 -15.73 1.85
CA VAL A 217 12.25 -16.13 1.03
C VAL A 217 12.24 -17.64 0.86
N VAL A 218 11.08 -18.26 1.06
CA VAL A 218 10.88 -19.70 0.86
C VAL A 218 10.05 -19.89 -0.40
N GLU A 219 10.65 -20.52 -1.41
CA GLU A 219 10.03 -20.82 -2.70
C GLU A 219 9.36 -22.19 -2.70
N ASN A 220 8.34 -22.34 -3.53
CA ASN A 220 7.71 -23.62 -3.82
C ASN A 220 8.70 -24.57 -4.52
N GLU A 221 8.74 -25.85 -4.12
CA GLU A 221 9.60 -26.87 -4.72
C GLU A 221 9.33 -27.11 -6.21
N ALA A 222 8.14 -26.74 -6.70
CA ALA A 222 7.79 -26.78 -8.12
C ALA A 222 8.68 -25.87 -8.99
N GLY A 223 9.39 -24.92 -8.38
CA GLY A 223 10.33 -24.03 -9.03
C GLY A 223 9.69 -22.91 -9.84
N ALA A 224 10.54 -22.14 -10.51
CA ALA A 224 10.13 -20.96 -11.25
C ALA A 224 9.32 -21.31 -12.52
N MET A 225 8.31 -20.50 -12.81
CA MET A 225 7.54 -20.58 -14.06
C MET A 225 7.94 -19.47 -15.02
N LEU A 226 7.94 -19.78 -16.32
CA LEU A 226 8.18 -18.80 -17.36
C LEU A 226 6.85 -18.36 -17.97
N VAL A 227 6.58 -17.05 -17.98
CA VAL A 227 5.35 -16.47 -18.55
C VAL A 227 5.68 -15.43 -19.61
N SER A 228 4.75 -15.21 -20.55
CA SER A 228 4.86 -14.17 -21.58
C SER A 228 3.76 -13.12 -21.36
N PRO A 229 4.01 -12.05 -20.56
CA PRO A 229 2.99 -11.06 -20.28
C PRO A 229 2.62 -10.25 -21.52
N LYS A 230 1.32 -10.04 -21.76
CA LYS A 230 0.84 -9.24 -22.90
C LYS A 230 1.44 -7.84 -22.86
N GLY A 231 2.11 -7.45 -23.94
CA GLY A 231 2.71 -6.13 -24.11
C GLY A 231 4.12 -5.98 -23.51
N ILE A 232 4.72 -7.07 -23.01
CA ILE A 232 6.12 -7.10 -22.57
C ILE A 232 6.94 -7.85 -23.61
N GLN A 233 8.00 -7.21 -24.09
CA GLN A 233 9.02 -7.88 -24.91
C GLN A 233 9.87 -8.72 -23.95
N ASN A 234 9.83 -10.04 -24.13
CA ASN A 234 10.51 -11.09 -23.35
C ASN A 234 9.64 -11.78 -22.30
N ASP A 235 9.96 -13.05 -22.13
CA ASP A 235 9.41 -13.87 -21.07
C ASP A 235 9.95 -13.42 -19.71
N VAL A 236 9.09 -13.56 -18.70
CA VAL A 236 9.38 -13.20 -17.32
C VAL A 236 9.35 -14.47 -16.50
N ARG A 237 10.40 -14.69 -15.72
CA ARG A 237 10.47 -15.78 -14.76
C ARG A 237 9.79 -15.33 -13.45
N LEU A 238 8.83 -16.13 -13.00
CA LEU A 238 8.08 -15.91 -11.78
C LEU A 238 8.32 -17.04 -10.80
N HIS A 239 8.45 -16.68 -9.53
CA HIS A 239 8.68 -17.61 -8.43
C HIS A 239 7.47 -17.62 -7.50
N ASP A 240 7.04 -18.81 -7.13
CA ASP A 240 5.92 -19.01 -6.23
C ASP A 240 6.42 -19.05 -4.78
N ILE A 241 5.99 -18.09 -3.98
CA ILE A 241 6.48 -17.92 -2.60
C ILE A 241 5.51 -18.56 -1.62
N VAL A 242 6.03 -19.47 -0.81
CA VAL A 242 5.27 -20.25 0.18
C VAL A 242 5.65 -19.90 1.62
N GLY A 243 6.57 -18.96 1.82
CA GLY A 243 6.92 -18.48 3.15
C GLY A 243 8.03 -17.44 3.20
N PHE A 244 8.30 -16.97 4.42
CA PHE A 244 9.36 -16.03 4.74
C PHE A 244 9.96 -16.32 6.12
N GLY A 245 11.24 -16.70 6.16
CA GLY A 245 11.92 -17.17 7.37
C GLY A 245 11.30 -18.46 7.89
N ASP A 246 10.88 -18.48 9.14
CA ASP A 246 10.18 -19.59 9.80
C ASP A 246 8.65 -19.59 9.55
N LYS A 247 8.14 -18.60 8.81
CA LYS A 247 6.70 -18.39 8.57
C LYS A 247 6.31 -18.95 7.22
N LEU A 248 5.71 -20.14 7.20
CA LEU A 248 5.12 -20.77 6.00
C LEU A 248 3.62 -20.45 5.89
N LEU A 249 3.08 -20.56 4.66
CA LEU A 249 1.65 -20.50 4.35
C LEU A 249 0.90 -21.77 4.76
#